data_AF-M1BFY3-F1
#
_entry.id   AF-M1BFY3-F1
#
_cell.length_a   1.000
_cell.length_b   1.000
_cell.length_c   1.000
_cell.angle_alpha   90.00
_cell.angle_beta   90.00
_cell.angle_gamma   90.00
#
_symmetry.space_group_name_H-M   'P 1'
#
loop_
_entity.id
_entity.type
_entity.pdbx_description
1 polymer ?
#
loop_
_entity_poly.entity_id
_entity_poly.type
_entity_poly.pdbx_seq_one_letter_code
_entity_poly.pdbx_strand_id
1 'polypeptide(L)'
;MACFERASPALKEILLRLYRDERAIDADHHLHEFGSVEYYIQSLVSDPDHTYLSIATPILSQAFLVSTRLSRYTIQKVKAISAEVVEIVEPPKEGYQLTIRLNFARMPHGKESIKMITDIAAVQGVILSSQLEEMLMNVNSQDVAQGMYKPIKLVYHPREPFYVIKQPQKITAVFPMRFKEKTDVIIATTFFQVTQFYNMYDFVIL
;
A
#
# COMPACT_ATOMS: atom_id res chain seq x y z
N MET A 1 8.69 15.64 10.58
CA MET A 1 7.32 15.08 10.66
C MET A 1 7.34 13.94 11.68
N ALA A 2 6.35 13.86 12.57
CA ALA A 2 6.28 12.83 13.63
C ALA A 2 5.44 11.59 13.23
N CYS A 3 4.71 11.66 12.13
CA CYS A 3 3.90 10.56 11.57
C CYS A 3 4.13 10.48 10.05
N PHE A 4 4.18 9.27 9.51
CA PHE A 4 4.27 9.05 8.07
C PHE A 4 2.91 9.32 7.40
N GLU A 5 2.91 10.07 6.31
CA GLU A 5 1.70 10.26 5.51
C GLU A 5 1.36 8.96 4.76
N ARG A 6 0.06 8.65 4.65
CA ARG A 6 -0.42 7.50 3.87
C ARG A 6 -0.22 7.70 2.37
N ALA A 7 -0.29 8.94 1.92
CA ALA A 7 -0.06 9.31 0.53
C ALA A 7 1.43 9.29 0.24
N SER A 8 1.81 8.68 -0.88
CA SER A 8 3.17 8.79 -1.42
C SER A 8 3.46 10.26 -1.76
N PRO A 9 4.46 10.89 -1.11
CA PRO A 9 4.82 12.28 -1.42
C PRO A 9 5.35 12.43 -2.85
N ALA A 10 6.14 11.45 -3.33
CA ALA A 10 6.73 11.46 -4.66
C ALA A 10 5.66 11.28 -5.75
N LEU A 11 4.76 10.30 -5.60
CA LEU A 11 3.65 10.09 -6.53
C LEU A 11 2.73 11.30 -6.55
N LYS A 12 2.39 11.86 -5.38
CA LYS A 12 1.58 13.08 -5.28
C LYS A 12 2.21 14.24 -6.05
N GLU A 13 3.51 14.45 -5.92
CA GLU A 13 4.22 15.51 -6.63
C GLU A 13 4.17 15.32 -8.15
N ILE A 14 4.45 14.10 -8.65
CA ILE A 14 4.37 13.79 -10.09
C ILE A 14 2.95 14.02 -10.61
N LEU A 15 1.94 13.49 -9.94
CA LEU A 15 0.54 13.66 -10.36
C LEU A 15 0.11 15.13 -10.34
N LEU A 16 0.58 15.94 -9.38
CA LEU A 16 0.33 17.37 -9.36
C LEU A 16 0.98 18.11 -10.54
N ARG A 17 2.20 17.74 -10.93
CA ARG A 17 2.87 18.31 -12.11
C ARG A 17 2.12 17.96 -13.41
N LEU A 18 1.72 16.70 -13.55
CA LEU A 18 0.94 16.23 -14.70
C LEU A 18 -0.44 16.89 -14.78
N TYR A 19 -1.11 17.10 -13.64
CA TYR A 19 -2.40 17.78 -13.58
C TYR A 19 -2.31 19.28 -13.91
N ARG A 20 -1.22 19.95 -13.53
CA ARG A 20 -0.99 21.39 -13.80
C ARG A 20 -0.55 21.70 -15.23
N ASP A 21 -0.57 20.70 -16.10
CA ASP A 21 -0.31 20.84 -17.52
C ASP A 21 1.11 21.34 -17.85
N GLU A 22 2.11 20.92 -17.06
CA GLU A 22 3.53 20.99 -17.45
C GLU A 22 3.87 19.93 -18.53
N ARG A 23 2.92 19.61 -19.42
CA ARG A 23 3.02 18.53 -20.42
C ARG A 23 3.58 19.05 -21.74
N ALA A 24 4.82 19.49 -21.72
CA ALA A 24 5.54 19.84 -22.95
C ALA A 24 6.04 18.61 -23.72
N ILE A 25 6.12 17.44 -23.06
CA ILE A 25 6.73 16.20 -23.55
C ILE A 25 5.95 15.01 -22.94
N ASP A 26 5.96 13.86 -23.62
CA ASP A 26 5.52 12.59 -23.06
C ASP A 26 6.20 12.34 -21.70
N ALA A 27 5.40 11.99 -20.70
CA ALA A 27 5.88 11.69 -19.37
C ALA A 27 6.04 10.19 -19.19
N ASP A 28 7.23 9.78 -18.73
CA ASP A 28 7.57 8.42 -18.37
C ASP A 28 8.38 8.45 -17.07
N HIS A 29 7.76 7.99 -15.97
CA HIS A 29 8.35 8.02 -14.65
C HIS A 29 8.27 6.66 -13.96
N HIS A 30 9.38 6.27 -13.34
CA HIS A 30 9.49 5.12 -12.47
C HIS A 30 9.82 5.55 -11.04
N LEU A 31 9.08 5.03 -10.05
CA LEU A 31 9.32 5.27 -8.63
C LEU A 31 9.39 3.94 -7.88
N HIS A 32 10.31 3.87 -6.91
CA HIS A 32 10.39 2.77 -5.96
C HIS A 32 10.19 3.31 -4.55
N GLU A 33 9.31 2.68 -3.79
CA GLU A 33 8.97 3.08 -2.43
C GLU A 33 9.12 1.95 -1.42
N PHE A 34 9.02 2.33 -0.14
CA PHE A 34 9.06 1.40 0.98
C PHE A 34 8.01 0.30 0.83
N GLY A 35 8.39 -0.93 1.18
CA GLY A 35 7.52 -2.11 1.01
C GLY A 35 7.53 -2.70 -0.40
N SER A 36 8.65 -2.56 -1.13
CA SER A 36 8.82 -3.13 -2.47
C SER A 36 7.70 -2.72 -3.44
N VAL A 37 7.31 -1.46 -3.36
CA VAL A 37 6.27 -0.87 -4.19
C VAL A 37 6.94 -0.17 -5.35
N GLU A 38 6.45 -0.42 -6.56
CA GLU A 38 6.93 0.24 -7.76
C GLU A 38 5.76 0.93 -8.45
N TYR A 39 5.97 2.17 -8.84
CA TYR A 39 5.03 2.92 -9.65
C TYR A 39 5.64 3.19 -11.02
N TYR A 40 4.83 3.01 -12.04
CA TYR A 40 5.12 3.44 -13.40
C TYR A 40 4.03 4.38 -13.89
N ILE A 41 4.41 5.61 -14.19
CA ILE A 41 3.50 6.69 -14.58
C ILE A 41 3.79 7.06 -16.03
N GLN A 42 2.76 6.97 -16.87
CA GLN A 42 2.86 7.30 -18.28
C GLN A 42 1.76 8.28 -18.69
N SER A 43 2.14 9.38 -19.34
CA SER A 43 1.21 10.30 -20.00
C SER A 43 1.74 10.61 -21.39
N LEU A 44 0.84 10.64 -22.38
CA LEU A 44 1.19 10.89 -23.77
C LEU A 44 0.60 12.22 -24.22
N VAL A 45 1.34 12.99 -25.01
CA VAL A 45 0.84 14.25 -25.61
C VAL A 45 -0.33 13.97 -26.55
N SER A 46 -0.38 12.79 -27.18
CA SER A 46 -1.50 12.35 -28.02
C SER A 46 -2.78 12.03 -27.24
N ASP A 47 -2.68 11.86 -25.92
CA ASP A 47 -3.80 11.54 -25.03
C ASP A 47 -3.74 12.42 -23.76
N PRO A 48 -3.96 13.74 -23.91
CA PRO A 48 -3.71 14.71 -22.83
C PRO A 48 -4.68 14.58 -21.66
N ASP A 49 -5.84 13.96 -21.86
CA ASP A 49 -6.81 13.79 -20.78
C ASP A 49 -6.47 12.63 -19.86
N HIS A 50 -5.68 11.67 -20.35
CA HIS A 50 -5.40 10.44 -19.63
C HIS A 50 -3.95 10.32 -19.16
N THR A 51 -3.80 9.71 -17.99
CA THR A 51 -2.51 9.29 -17.44
C THR A 51 -2.65 7.88 -16.89
N TYR A 52 -1.70 7.02 -17.20
CA TYR A 52 -1.67 5.64 -16.76
C TYR A 52 -0.74 5.53 -15.54
N LEU A 53 -1.24 4.97 -14.45
CA LEU A 53 -0.47 4.62 -13.26
C LEU A 53 -0.51 3.10 -13.10
N SER A 54 0.63 2.45 -13.29
CA SER A 54 0.81 1.01 -13.04
C SER A 54 1.54 0.80 -11.73
N ILE A 55 1.10 -0.18 -10.95
CA ILE A 55 1.54 -0.42 -9.57
C ILE A 55 1.96 -1.87 -9.43
N ALA A 56 3.22 -2.08 -9.06
CA ALA A 56 3.72 -3.36 -8.59
C ALA A 56 3.80 -3.31 -7.07
N THR A 57 3.24 -4.32 -6.41
CA THR A 57 3.11 -4.33 -4.95
C THR A 57 2.97 -5.76 -4.43
N PRO A 58 3.57 -6.10 -3.29
CA PRO A 58 3.46 -7.43 -2.72
C PRO A 58 2.02 -7.81 -2.37
N ILE A 59 1.65 -9.04 -2.69
CA ILE A 59 0.37 -9.62 -2.30
C ILE A 59 0.53 -10.27 -0.92
N LEU A 60 -0.23 -9.77 0.06
CA LEU A 60 -0.13 -10.21 1.46
C LEU A 60 -0.77 -11.58 1.72
N SER A 61 -1.55 -12.12 0.77
CA SER A 61 -2.23 -13.41 0.90
C SER A 61 -1.28 -14.61 0.72
N GLN A 62 -1.09 -15.42 1.77
CA GLN A 62 -0.40 -16.71 1.69
C GLN A 62 -1.31 -17.92 1.47
N ALA A 63 -2.64 -17.79 1.67
CA ALA A 63 -3.53 -18.95 1.60
C ALA A 63 -3.74 -19.49 0.17
N PHE A 64 -3.42 -18.70 -0.86
CA PHE A 64 -3.55 -19.12 -2.25
C PHE A 64 -2.44 -18.48 -3.10
N LEU A 65 -1.29 -19.14 -3.19
CA LEU A 65 -0.19 -18.84 -4.14
C LEU A 65 -0.59 -19.02 -5.63
N VAL A 66 -1.88 -18.98 -5.95
CA VAL A 66 -2.40 -19.31 -7.28
C VAL A 66 -2.56 -18.07 -8.16
N SER A 67 -2.63 -16.86 -7.58
CA SER A 67 -2.76 -15.64 -8.38
C SER A 67 -1.79 -14.54 -7.99
N THR A 68 -1.05 -14.03 -8.98
CA THR A 68 -0.32 -12.76 -8.93
C THR A 68 -1.25 -11.54 -9.06
N ARG A 69 -2.56 -11.71 -8.86
CA ARG A 69 -3.57 -10.66 -9.03
C ARG A 69 -4.10 -10.20 -7.68
N LEU A 70 -4.45 -8.92 -7.60
CA LEU A 70 -5.21 -8.36 -6.48
C LEU A 70 -6.62 -8.98 -6.44
N SER A 71 -7.18 -9.13 -5.24
CA SER A 71 -8.54 -9.64 -5.08
C SER A 71 -9.57 -8.65 -5.63
N ARG A 72 -10.75 -9.16 -5.98
CA ARG A 72 -11.87 -8.30 -6.41
C ARG A 72 -12.21 -7.26 -5.33
N TYR A 73 -12.11 -7.64 -4.06
CA TYR A 73 -12.32 -6.73 -2.94
C TYR A 73 -11.37 -5.53 -2.96
N THR A 74 -10.07 -5.78 -3.11
CA THR A 74 -9.06 -4.72 -3.23
C THR A 74 -9.29 -3.84 -4.45
N ILE A 75 -9.59 -4.43 -5.62
CA ILE A 75 -9.88 -3.65 -6.84
C ILE A 75 -11.07 -2.70 -6.65
N GLN A 76 -12.13 -3.14 -5.96
CA GLN A 76 -13.28 -2.27 -5.66
C GLN A 76 -12.92 -1.13 -4.72
N LYS A 77 -12.08 -1.36 -3.71
CA LYS A 77 -11.59 -0.31 -2.81
C LYS A 77 -10.75 0.73 -3.55
N VAL A 78 -9.92 0.30 -4.51
CA VAL A 78 -9.13 1.22 -5.34
C VAL A 78 -10.03 2.06 -6.27
N LYS A 79 -11.03 1.43 -6.93
CA LYS A 79 -12.02 2.17 -7.74
C LYS A 79 -12.73 3.27 -6.95
N ALA A 80 -12.93 3.06 -5.65
CA ALA A 80 -13.63 4.00 -4.79
C ALA A 80 -12.80 5.23 -4.36
N ILE A 81 -11.48 5.25 -4.57
CA ILE A 81 -10.60 6.37 -4.15
C ILE A 81 -11.03 7.69 -4.79
N SER A 82 -11.44 7.66 -6.06
CA SER A 82 -11.95 8.81 -6.81
C SER A 82 -12.70 8.29 -8.04
N ALA A 83 -13.91 7.75 -7.83
CA ALA A 83 -14.65 6.98 -8.83
C ALA A 83 -14.93 7.74 -10.15
N GLU A 84 -14.86 9.07 -10.13
CA GLU A 84 -15.05 9.92 -11.31
C GLU A 84 -13.80 9.98 -12.20
N VAL A 85 -12.61 9.77 -11.62
CA VAL A 85 -11.32 9.99 -12.30
C VAL A 85 -10.54 8.70 -12.47
N VAL A 86 -10.74 7.72 -11.58
CA VAL A 86 -10.01 6.46 -11.55
C VAL A 86 -10.78 5.38 -12.29
N GLU A 87 -10.16 4.82 -13.31
CA GLU A 87 -10.64 3.65 -14.03
C GLU A 87 -9.60 2.53 -13.99
N ILE A 88 -10.04 1.28 -13.80
CA ILE A 88 -9.14 0.13 -13.80
C ILE A 88 -8.98 -0.38 -15.22
N VAL A 89 -7.74 -0.52 -15.68
CA VAL A 89 -7.40 -1.08 -16.99
C VAL A 89 -7.19 -2.58 -16.83
N GLU A 90 -7.90 -3.38 -17.63
CA GLU A 90 -7.78 -4.83 -17.67
C GLU A 90 -7.44 -5.30 -19.09
N PRO A 91 -6.43 -6.19 -19.26
CA PRO A 91 -5.50 -6.64 -18.23
C PRO A 91 -4.57 -5.52 -17.73
N PRO A 92 -3.98 -5.64 -16.53
CA PRO A 92 -2.94 -4.72 -16.10
C PRO A 92 -1.72 -4.80 -17.02
N LYS A 93 -0.93 -3.73 -17.06
CA LYS A 93 0.34 -3.69 -17.81
C LYS A 93 1.26 -4.81 -17.32
N GLU A 94 1.98 -5.42 -18.26
CA GLU A 94 2.92 -6.51 -17.96
C GLU A 94 3.93 -6.10 -16.88
N GLY A 95 4.14 -6.98 -15.90
CA GLY A 95 4.99 -6.71 -14.73
C GLY A 95 4.29 -6.06 -13.54
N TYR A 96 3.05 -5.57 -13.70
CA TYR A 96 2.31 -4.87 -12.65
C TYR A 96 1.08 -5.64 -12.18
N GLN A 97 0.72 -5.48 -10.90
CA GLN A 97 -0.48 -6.10 -10.33
C GLN A 97 -1.75 -5.29 -10.64
N LEU A 98 -1.59 -4.01 -10.96
CA LEU A 98 -2.69 -3.08 -11.21
C LEU A 98 -2.25 -1.99 -12.20
N THR A 99 -3.11 -1.65 -13.15
CA THR A 99 -2.99 -0.43 -13.94
C THR A 99 -4.28 0.37 -13.82
N ILE A 100 -4.14 1.66 -13.49
CA ILE A 100 -5.26 2.59 -13.45
C ILE A 100 -5.07 3.68 -14.50
N ARG A 101 -6.16 4.05 -15.16
CA ARG A 101 -6.26 5.20 -16.04
C ARG A 101 -6.90 6.34 -15.24
N LEU A 102 -6.18 7.46 -15.17
CA LEU A 102 -6.61 8.69 -14.52
C LEU A 102 -7.10 9.65 -15.60
N ASN A 103 -8.35 10.11 -15.51
CA ASN A 103 -8.89 11.14 -16.39
C ASN A 103 -8.85 12.51 -15.69
N PHE A 104 -7.82 13.30 -15.97
CA PHE A 104 -7.63 14.60 -15.34
C PHE A 104 -8.65 15.66 -15.79
N ALA A 105 -9.26 15.51 -16.97
CA ALA A 105 -10.32 16.39 -17.43
C ALA A 105 -11.59 16.31 -16.56
N ARG A 106 -11.76 15.20 -15.81
CA ARG A 106 -12.87 15.01 -14.86
C ARG A 106 -12.54 15.50 -13.43
N MET A 107 -11.34 16.02 -13.18
CA MET A 107 -10.98 16.55 -11.86
C MET A 107 -11.57 17.94 -11.61
N PRO A 108 -12.07 18.21 -10.39
CA PRO A 108 -12.50 19.55 -9.99
C PRO A 108 -11.31 20.52 -9.91
N HIS A 109 -11.57 21.82 -10.03
CA HIS A 109 -10.52 22.84 -9.95
C HIS A 109 -10.21 23.27 -8.49
N GLY A 110 -9.03 23.83 -8.27
CA GLY A 110 -8.66 24.46 -7.00
C GLY A 110 -8.22 23.47 -5.92
N LYS A 111 -8.71 23.65 -4.69
CA LYS A 111 -8.26 22.84 -3.53
C LYS A 111 -8.73 21.38 -3.61
N GLU A 112 -9.83 21.12 -4.31
CA GLU A 112 -10.44 19.79 -4.40
C GLU A 112 -9.58 18.83 -5.24
N SER A 113 -8.94 19.29 -6.32
CA SER A 113 -8.00 18.44 -7.09
C SER A 113 -6.79 18.03 -6.26
N ILE A 114 -6.25 18.93 -5.41
CA ILE A 114 -5.10 18.59 -4.55
C ILE A 114 -5.48 17.48 -3.57
N LYS A 115 -6.70 17.53 -3.01
CA LYS A 115 -7.21 16.47 -2.14
C LYS A 115 -7.37 15.16 -2.93
N MET A 116 -7.99 15.21 -4.10
CA MET A 116 -8.20 14.03 -4.95
C MET A 116 -6.88 13.37 -5.38
N ILE A 117 -5.89 14.17 -5.78
CA ILE A 117 -4.53 13.68 -6.11
C ILE A 117 -3.86 13.08 -4.87
N THR A 118 -4.06 13.67 -3.68
CA THR A 118 -3.55 13.10 -2.42
C THR A 118 -4.20 11.74 -2.12
N ASP A 119 -5.51 11.61 -2.35
CA ASP A 119 -6.24 10.36 -2.17
C ASP A 119 -5.75 9.28 -3.16
N ILE A 120 -5.54 9.64 -4.44
CA ILE A 120 -4.93 8.77 -5.46
C ILE A 120 -3.51 8.36 -5.05
N ALA A 121 -2.69 9.30 -4.56
CA ALA A 121 -1.35 9.01 -4.09
C ALA A 121 -1.31 8.09 -2.85
N ALA A 122 -2.44 7.92 -2.15
CA ALA A 122 -2.60 6.97 -1.05
C ALA A 122 -3.03 5.55 -1.50
N VAL A 123 -3.05 5.27 -2.82
CA VAL A 123 -3.49 4.00 -3.40
C VAL A 123 -2.80 2.78 -2.80
N GLN A 124 -1.50 2.85 -2.52
CA GLN A 124 -0.80 1.73 -1.89
C GLN A 124 -1.30 1.45 -0.48
N GLY A 125 -1.58 2.50 0.30
CA GLY A 125 -2.20 2.36 1.61
C GLY A 125 -3.60 1.72 1.51
N VAL A 126 -4.35 1.96 0.44
CA VAL A 126 -5.67 1.33 0.19
C VAL A 126 -5.51 -0.14 -0.22
N ILE A 127 -4.52 -0.44 -1.07
CA ILE A 127 -4.20 -1.81 -1.46
C ILE A 127 -3.80 -2.64 -0.22
N LEU A 128 -2.87 -2.15 0.59
CA LEU A 128 -2.42 -2.85 1.79
C LEU A 128 -3.54 -3.02 2.82
N SER A 129 -4.30 -1.95 3.11
CA SER A 129 -5.36 -2.03 4.11
C SER A 129 -6.49 -2.98 3.68
N SER A 130 -6.87 -2.97 2.40
CA SER A 130 -7.91 -3.87 1.88
C SER A 130 -7.48 -5.34 1.90
N GLN A 131 -6.23 -5.64 1.56
CA GLN A 131 -5.69 -7.00 1.67
C GLN A 131 -5.68 -7.48 3.13
N LEU A 132 -5.31 -6.61 4.06
CA LEU A 132 -5.33 -6.92 5.49
C LEU A 132 -6.76 -7.11 6.02
N GLU A 133 -7.69 -6.24 5.63
CA GLU A 133 -9.12 -6.34 5.96
C GLU A 133 -9.69 -7.69 5.49
N GLU A 134 -9.46 -8.06 4.22
CA GLU A 134 -9.94 -9.33 3.65
C GLU A 134 -9.34 -10.54 4.36
N MET A 135 -8.03 -10.52 4.64
CA MET A 135 -7.36 -11.57 5.40
C MET A 135 -7.97 -11.71 6.80
N LEU A 136 -8.10 -10.61 7.53
CA LEU A 136 -8.66 -10.63 8.88
C LEU A 136 -10.11 -11.12 8.90
N MET A 137 -10.93 -10.81 7.89
CA MET A 137 -12.30 -11.33 7.79
C MET A 137 -12.32 -12.85 7.57
N ASN A 138 -11.44 -13.38 6.72
CA ASN A 138 -11.48 -14.77 6.27
C ASN A 138 -10.85 -15.78 7.26
N VAL A 139 -9.98 -15.31 8.17
CA VAL A 139 -9.22 -16.16 9.12
C VAL A 139 -10.08 -16.83 10.18
N ASN A 140 -11.33 -16.40 10.38
CA ASN A 140 -12.24 -17.06 11.31
C ASN A 140 -12.67 -18.48 10.90
N SER A 141 -12.30 -18.93 9.70
CA SER A 141 -12.78 -20.19 9.11
C SER A 141 -11.81 -21.37 9.25
N GLN A 142 -10.56 -21.15 9.66
CA GLN A 142 -9.53 -22.19 9.70
C GLN A 142 -8.94 -22.38 11.10
N ASP A 143 -9.11 -23.60 11.63
CA ASP A 143 -8.40 -24.21 12.76
C ASP A 143 -8.65 -23.65 14.17
N VAL A 144 -9.83 -23.97 14.71
CA VAL A 144 -10.06 -24.13 16.17
C VAL A 144 -9.57 -25.51 16.66
N ALA A 145 -8.96 -26.33 15.79
CA ALA A 145 -8.84 -27.77 16.02
C ALA A 145 -7.94 -28.20 17.20
N GLN A 146 -7.06 -27.35 17.76
CA GLN A 146 -6.17 -27.77 18.87
C GLN A 146 -5.82 -26.66 19.89
N GLY A 147 -6.56 -25.54 19.94
CA GLY A 147 -6.26 -24.43 20.85
C GLY A 147 -5.00 -23.62 20.50
N MET A 148 -4.30 -23.96 19.41
CA MET A 148 -3.19 -23.19 18.85
C MET A 148 -3.67 -22.29 17.71
N TYR A 149 -3.56 -20.98 17.89
CA TYR A 149 -3.81 -20.00 16.83
C TYR A 149 -2.60 -19.94 15.89
N LYS A 150 -2.80 -20.35 14.62
CA LYS A 150 -1.72 -20.39 13.63
C LYS A 150 -1.33 -18.97 13.18
N PRO A 151 -0.06 -18.54 13.33
CA PRO A 151 0.39 -17.27 12.79
C PRO A 151 0.32 -17.25 11.26
N ILE A 152 -0.16 -16.14 10.72
CA ILE A 152 -0.24 -15.88 9.28
C ILE A 152 0.93 -14.99 8.91
N LYS A 153 1.81 -15.50 8.05
CA LYS A 153 2.96 -14.73 7.57
C LYS A 153 2.51 -13.83 6.41
N LEU A 154 2.77 -12.54 6.56
CA LEU A 154 2.46 -11.49 5.58
C LEU A 154 3.78 -10.91 5.08
N VAL A 155 3.93 -10.80 3.76
CA VAL A 155 5.17 -10.35 3.13
C VAL A 155 4.89 -9.04 2.40
N TYR A 156 5.17 -7.91 3.06
CA TYR A 156 5.14 -6.58 2.43
C TYR A 156 6.52 -6.16 1.91
N HIS A 157 7.58 -6.87 2.30
CA HIS A 157 8.93 -6.70 1.75
C HIS A 157 9.63 -8.07 1.76
N PRO A 158 10.34 -8.49 0.71
CA PRO A 158 10.87 -9.85 0.58
C PRO A 158 11.73 -10.34 1.75
N ARG A 159 12.37 -9.42 2.48
CA ARG A 159 13.27 -9.73 3.60
C ARG A 159 12.67 -9.44 4.98
N GLU A 160 11.48 -8.84 5.02
CA GLU A 160 10.85 -8.36 6.25
C GLU A 160 9.38 -8.81 6.27
N PRO A 161 9.14 -10.11 6.54
CA PRO A 161 7.79 -10.56 6.80
C PRO A 161 7.34 -10.09 8.19
N PHE A 162 6.04 -9.92 8.38
CA PHE A 162 5.43 -9.81 9.69
C PHE A 162 4.36 -10.89 9.86
N TYR A 163 3.95 -11.14 11.09
CA TYR A 163 3.03 -12.22 11.42
C TYR A 163 1.79 -11.67 12.10
N VAL A 164 0.62 -12.16 11.70
CA VAL A 164 -0.64 -11.84 12.35
C VAL A 164 -1.20 -13.10 12.98
N ILE A 165 -1.54 -13.02 14.26
CA ILE A 165 -2.16 -14.08 15.05
C ILE A 165 -3.52 -13.57 15.47
N LYS A 166 -4.58 -14.17 14.92
CA LYS A 166 -5.96 -13.84 15.27
C LYS A 166 -6.45 -14.76 16.39
N GLN A 167 -6.95 -14.17 17.46
CA GLN A 167 -7.60 -14.85 18.57
C GLN A 167 -9.02 -14.28 18.75
N PRO A 168 -9.94 -14.96 19.48
CA PRO A 168 -11.34 -14.55 19.58
C PRO A 168 -11.55 -13.13 20.10
N GLN A 169 -10.66 -12.67 20.98
CA GLN A 169 -10.77 -11.37 21.66
C GLN A 169 -9.63 -10.40 21.32
N LYS A 170 -8.60 -10.85 20.60
CA LYS A 170 -7.44 -10.01 20.26
C LYS A 170 -6.78 -10.41 18.95
N ILE A 171 -6.19 -9.43 18.27
CA ILE A 171 -5.32 -9.63 17.13
C ILE A 171 -3.92 -9.21 17.56
N THR A 172 -2.94 -10.10 17.40
CA THR A 172 -1.53 -9.81 17.67
C THR A 172 -0.80 -9.67 16.34
N ALA A 173 -0.08 -8.57 16.15
CA ALA A 173 0.81 -8.38 15.01
C ALA A 173 2.26 -8.39 15.53
N VAL A 174 3.10 -9.24 14.95
CA VAL A 174 4.52 -9.38 15.30
C VAL A 174 5.34 -8.91 14.11
N PHE A 175 6.16 -7.87 14.33
CA PHE A 175 7.05 -7.28 13.32
C PHE A 175 8.51 -7.62 13.66
N PRO A 176 9.10 -8.68 13.08
CA PRO A 176 10.53 -8.96 13.21
C PRO A 176 11.34 -7.81 12.59
N MET A 177 12.12 -7.12 13.41
CA MET A 177 13.00 -6.05 12.95
C MET A 177 14.43 -6.57 12.79
N ARG A 178 15.11 -6.13 11.74
CA ARG A 178 16.50 -6.51 11.47
C ARG A 178 17.34 -5.24 11.37
N PHE A 179 18.26 -5.08 12.31
CA PHE A 179 19.20 -3.95 12.33
C PHE A 179 20.53 -4.37 11.72
N LYS A 180 21.06 -3.56 10.80
CA LYS A 180 22.38 -3.83 10.19
C LYS A 180 23.49 -3.37 11.13
N GLU A 181 23.29 -2.23 11.80
CA GLU A 181 24.28 -1.63 12.68
C GLU A 181 23.93 -1.84 14.15
N LYS A 182 24.96 -2.04 14.99
CA LYS A 182 24.77 -2.20 16.44
C LYS A 182 24.23 -0.91 17.09
N THR A 183 24.59 0.24 16.54
CA THR A 183 24.08 1.57 16.93
C THR A 183 22.56 1.64 16.79
N ASP A 184 22.02 1.15 15.67
CA ASP A 184 20.57 1.10 15.44
C ASP A 184 19.86 0.21 16.47
N VAL A 185 20.49 -0.91 16.89
CA VAL A 185 19.94 -1.78 17.95
C VAL A 185 19.81 -1.02 19.28
N ILE A 186 20.83 -0.24 19.64
CA ILE A 186 20.82 0.56 20.88
C ILE A 186 19.71 1.60 20.80
N ILE A 187 19.63 2.37 19.70
CA ILE A 187 18.61 3.40 19.50
C ILE A 187 17.21 2.79 19.55
N ALA A 188 16.99 1.67 18.82
CA ALA A 188 15.71 0.99 18.79
C ALA A 188 15.30 0.48 20.17
N THR A 189 16.23 -0.13 20.91
CA THR A 189 15.97 -0.64 22.26
C THR A 189 15.56 0.49 23.21
N THR A 190 16.25 1.63 23.17
CA THR A 190 15.86 2.82 23.95
C THR A 190 14.48 3.33 23.56
N PHE A 191 14.18 3.40 22.26
CA PHE A 191 12.87 3.82 21.76
C PHE A 191 11.74 2.90 22.23
N PHE A 192 11.94 1.58 22.16
CA PHE A 192 10.94 0.60 22.59
C PHE A 192 10.74 0.58 24.09
N GLN A 193 11.80 0.76 24.88
CA GLN A 193 11.68 0.90 26.34
C GLN A 193 10.77 2.07 26.69
N VAL A 194 10.99 3.25 26.10
CA VAL A 194 10.12 4.43 26.32
C VAL A 194 8.68 4.14 25.86
N THR A 195 8.50 3.44 24.74
CA THR A 195 7.17 3.14 24.20
C THR A 195 6.37 2.18 25.11
N GLN A 196 7.01 1.18 25.72
CA GLN A 196 6.37 0.29 26.69
C GLN A 196 5.90 1.01 27.95
N PHE A 197 6.59 2.06 28.39
CA PHE A 197 6.18 2.86 29.55
C PHE A 197 4.91 3.69 29.31
N TYR A 198 4.64 4.08 28.06
CA TYR A 198 3.52 4.98 27.72
C TYR A 198 2.29 4.28 27.12
N ASN A 199 2.42 3.02 26.68
CA ASN A 199 1.34 2.30 26.02
C ASN A 199 1.16 0.88 26.58
N MET A 200 -0.08 0.54 26.91
CA MET A 200 -0.56 -0.79 27.33
C MET A 200 -0.58 -1.77 26.13
N TYR A 201 0.55 -1.88 25.41
CA TYR A 201 0.78 -2.85 24.34
C TYR A 201 2.13 -3.52 24.59
N ASP A 202 2.12 -4.84 24.81
CA ASP A 202 3.34 -5.62 25.01
C ASP A 202 4.15 -5.69 23.71
N PHE A 203 5.16 -4.84 23.58
CA PHE A 203 6.18 -4.97 22.53
C PHE A 203 7.22 -5.98 22.99
N VAL A 204 7.27 -7.18 22.40
CA VAL A 204 8.36 -8.12 22.65
C VAL A 204 9.40 -7.94 21.54
N ILE A 205 10.57 -7.41 21.89
CA ILE A 205 11.77 -7.50 21.04
C ILE A 205 12.32 -8.91 21.26
N LEU A 206 12.33 -9.73 20.20
CA LEU A 206 12.98 -11.05 20.18
C LEU A 206 14.36 -10.95 19.56
#